data_AF-A0A383D2A3-F1
#
_entry.id   AF-A0A383D2A3-F1
#
_cell.length_a   1.000
_cell.length_b   1.000
_cell.length_c   1.000
_cell.angle_alpha   90.00
_cell.angle_beta   90.00
_cell.angle_gamma   90.00
#
_symmetry.space_group_name_H-M   'P 1'
#
loop_
_entity.id
_entity.type
_entity.pdbx_description
1 polymer ?
#
loop_
_entity_poly.entity_id
_entity_poly.type
_entity_poly.pdbx_seq_one_letter_code
_entity_poly.pdbx_strand_id
1 'polypeptide(L)'
;MEMPFSSRRHFLASTGLLLAAPLWADKPPPVTNPKATSGDAVAEPDWEKRLSISVGPKKADLVGTNEKVLQAAVDYMARMGGGTVRVLPGEYRLRNAVHLRDKVRILGSGEDSVLVKEASVKVKLSDDSDWYDQEITVENATGFKVG
;
A
#
# COMPACT_ATOMS: atom_id res chain seq x y z
N MET A 1 -39.89 -37.71 -80.89
CA MET A 1 -40.92 -37.77 -79.83
C MET A 1 -40.43 -36.85 -78.72
N GLU A 2 -41.31 -36.00 -78.22
CA GLU A 2 -41.05 -34.71 -77.59
C GLU A 2 -40.31 -34.76 -76.24
N MET A 3 -39.58 -33.67 -75.95
CA MET A 3 -39.05 -33.32 -74.63
C MET A 3 -40.16 -32.69 -73.76
N PRO A 4 -39.99 -32.68 -72.42
CA PRO A 4 -40.20 -31.41 -71.73
C PRO A 4 -39.11 -31.03 -70.72
N PHE A 5 -38.86 -29.73 -70.72
CA PHE A 5 -38.20 -28.89 -69.71
C PHE A 5 -39.12 -28.63 -68.48
N SER A 6 -38.56 -27.98 -67.43
CA SER A 6 -39.25 -27.19 -66.38
C SER A 6 -39.66 -27.97 -65.10
N SER A 7 -39.58 -27.49 -63.84
CA SER A 7 -39.13 -26.22 -63.21
C SER A 7 -39.03 -26.41 -61.69
N ARG A 8 -38.24 -25.52 -61.06
CA ARG A 8 -38.31 -25.09 -59.65
C ARG A 8 -39.76 -25.00 -59.17
N ARG A 9 -40.10 -25.59 -58.01
CA ARG A 9 -41.03 -25.07 -56.98
C ARG A 9 -41.52 -26.17 -56.00
N HIS A 10 -41.38 -25.86 -54.71
CA HIS A 10 -42.19 -26.35 -53.59
C HIS A 10 -41.96 -27.79 -53.07
N PHE A 11 -41.08 -27.90 -52.07
CA PHE A 11 -41.49 -28.55 -50.82
C PHE A 11 -41.01 -27.68 -49.64
N LEU A 12 -41.82 -26.67 -49.31
CA LEU A 12 -41.81 -26.00 -48.02
C LEU A 12 -42.50 -26.93 -47.01
N ALA A 13 -41.91 -27.13 -45.83
CA ALA A 13 -42.59 -26.81 -44.56
C ALA A 13 -41.73 -27.15 -43.33
N SER A 14 -41.50 -26.11 -42.52
CA SER A 14 -41.40 -26.13 -41.06
C SER A 14 -40.30 -26.95 -40.38
N THR A 15 -39.25 -26.27 -39.91
CA THR A 15 -38.61 -26.66 -38.64
C THR A 15 -38.02 -25.45 -37.92
N GLY A 16 -38.67 -25.06 -36.83
CA GLY A 16 -38.04 -24.55 -35.61
C GLY A 16 -37.41 -23.16 -35.66
N LEU A 17 -38.16 -22.16 -35.20
CA LEU A 17 -37.61 -20.93 -34.62
C LEU A 17 -36.73 -21.31 -33.42
N LEU A 18 -35.40 -21.30 -33.56
CA LEU A 18 -34.49 -21.40 -32.41
C LEU A 18 -34.50 -20.06 -31.68
N LEU A 19 -35.26 -19.99 -30.58
CA LEU A 19 -35.19 -18.91 -29.60
C LEU A 19 -33.75 -18.85 -29.05
N ALA A 20 -33.03 -17.77 -29.35
CA ALA A 20 -31.79 -17.45 -28.67
C ALA A 20 -32.11 -17.06 -27.22
N ALA A 21 -32.09 -18.03 -26.31
CA ALA A 21 -32.06 -17.74 -24.89
C ALA A 21 -30.71 -17.07 -24.56
N PRO A 22 -30.67 -15.99 -23.76
CA PRO A 22 -29.42 -15.52 -23.21
C PRO A 22 -28.89 -16.62 -22.29
N LEU A 23 -27.75 -17.21 -22.64
CA LEU A 23 -26.96 -18.00 -21.71
C LEU A 23 -26.43 -17.02 -20.65
N TRP A 24 -27.25 -16.72 -19.64
CA TRP A 24 -26.71 -16.16 -18.41
C TRP A 24 -25.82 -17.24 -17.81
N ALA A 25 -24.52 -17.00 -17.84
CA ALA A 25 -23.57 -17.80 -17.10
C ALA A 25 -23.97 -17.76 -15.63
N ASP A 26 -24.11 -18.93 -15.00
CA ASP A 26 -24.27 -19.03 -13.56
C ASP A 26 -23.15 -18.24 -12.87
N LYS A 27 -23.49 -17.59 -11.75
CA LYS A 27 -22.50 -16.87 -10.94
C LYS A 27 -21.36 -17.85 -10.60
N PRO A 28 -20.09 -17.44 -10.75
CA PRO A 28 -18.98 -18.32 -10.45
C PRO A 28 -19.11 -18.88 -9.03
N PRO A 29 -18.79 -20.18 -8.83
CA PRO A 29 -18.90 -20.80 -7.53
C PRO A 29 -18.06 -20.04 -6.51
N PRO A 30 -18.54 -19.92 -5.26
CA PRO A 30 -17.79 -19.21 -4.21
C PRO A 30 -16.42 -19.88 -4.03
N VAL A 31 -15.37 -19.05 -4.01
CA VAL A 31 -14.00 -19.52 -3.78
C VAL A 31 -13.87 -19.92 -2.31
N THR A 32 -13.94 -21.22 -2.04
CA THR A 32 -13.88 -21.78 -0.67
C THR A 32 -12.46 -22.04 -0.17
N ASN A 33 -11.46 -21.98 -1.05
CA ASN A 33 -10.05 -22.15 -0.71
C ASN A 33 -9.16 -21.37 -1.70
N PRO A 34 -8.97 -20.05 -1.52
CA PRO A 34 -8.14 -19.26 -2.41
C PRO A 34 -6.68 -19.72 -2.33
N LYS A 35 -6.03 -19.95 -3.48
CA LYS A 35 -4.59 -20.17 -3.51
C LYS A 35 -3.88 -18.90 -3.04
N ALA A 36 -2.90 -19.04 -2.15
CA ALA A 36 -2.09 -17.91 -1.69
C ALA A 36 -1.33 -17.29 -2.87
N THR A 37 -1.71 -16.07 -3.22
CA THR A 37 -0.96 -15.20 -4.16
C THR A 37 -0.09 -14.29 -3.30
N SER A 38 1.09 -13.87 -3.76
CA SER A 38 1.89 -12.88 -3.01
C SER A 38 1.04 -11.64 -2.70
N GLY A 39 0.72 -11.41 -1.42
CA GLY A 39 -0.18 -10.34 -0.96
C GLY A 39 -1.58 -10.78 -0.55
N ASP A 40 -2.00 -12.01 -0.85
CA ASP A 40 -3.26 -12.59 -0.39
C ASP A 40 -3.02 -13.67 0.67
N ALA A 41 -3.43 -13.33 1.90
CA ALA A 41 -3.45 -14.16 3.10
C ALA A 41 -2.13 -14.87 3.45
N VAL A 42 -1.05 -14.10 3.66
CA VAL A 42 -0.33 -14.35 4.92
C VAL A 42 -1.38 -14.04 5.98
N ALA A 43 -1.88 -15.05 6.69
CA ALA A 43 -2.78 -14.82 7.81
C ALA A 43 -2.14 -13.72 8.66
N GLU A 44 -2.76 -12.53 8.66
CA GLU A 44 -2.17 -11.40 9.38
C GLU A 44 -1.91 -11.86 10.81
N PRO A 45 -0.79 -11.45 11.42
CA PRO A 45 -0.55 -11.73 12.82
C PRO A 45 -1.79 -11.32 13.61
N ASP A 46 -2.20 -12.14 14.58
CA ASP A 46 -3.24 -11.73 15.53
C ASP A 46 -2.71 -10.55 16.35
N TRP A 47 -2.94 -9.35 15.83
CA TRP A 47 -2.29 -8.15 16.32
C TRP A 47 -2.76 -7.74 17.71
N GLU A 48 -3.97 -8.13 18.10
CA GLU A 48 -4.50 -7.89 19.44
C GLU A 48 -3.79 -8.74 20.50
N LYS A 49 -3.19 -9.87 20.09
CA LYS A 49 -2.31 -10.68 20.95
C LYS A 49 -0.85 -10.25 20.92
N ARG A 50 -0.48 -9.21 20.16
CA ARG A 50 0.90 -8.70 20.06
C ARG A 50 1.11 -7.52 20.99
N LEU A 51 2.38 -7.29 21.35
CA LEU A 51 2.77 -6.11 22.11
C LEU A 51 2.39 -4.83 21.35
N SER A 52 1.98 -3.81 22.08
CA SER A 52 1.76 -2.47 21.51
C SER A 52 2.43 -1.39 22.33
N ILE A 53 2.85 -0.33 21.66
CA ILE A 53 3.41 0.88 22.27
C ILE A 53 2.73 2.10 21.65
N SER A 54 2.47 3.12 22.45
CA SER A 54 1.88 4.37 22.00
C SER A 54 2.94 5.47 21.78
N VAL A 55 2.76 6.24 20.71
CA VAL A 55 3.52 7.45 20.41
C VAL A 55 2.56 8.62 20.34
N GLY A 56 2.89 9.72 21.00
CA GLY A 56 2.00 10.88 21.03
C GLY A 56 2.64 12.16 21.55
N PRO A 57 1.99 13.32 21.32
CA PRO A 57 2.46 14.61 21.82
C PRO A 57 2.46 14.71 23.35
N LYS A 58 1.60 13.93 24.02
CA LYS A 58 1.45 13.88 25.49
C LYS A 58 0.81 12.56 25.91
N LYS A 59 1.08 12.13 27.16
CA LYS A 59 0.46 10.94 27.78
C LYS A 59 0.53 9.68 26.91
N ALA A 60 1.68 9.45 26.29
CA ALA A 60 2.01 8.26 25.52
C ALA A 60 3.20 7.54 26.16
N ASP A 61 3.43 6.27 25.81
CA ASP A 61 4.61 5.53 26.26
C ASP A 61 5.90 6.19 25.75
N LEU A 62 5.88 6.67 24.51
CA LEU A 62 6.91 7.51 23.92
C LEU A 62 6.32 8.87 23.55
N VAL A 63 6.78 9.91 24.25
CA VAL A 63 6.29 11.27 24.04
C VAL A 63 7.17 12.01 23.04
N GLY A 64 6.56 12.48 21.94
CA GLY A 64 7.22 13.27 20.92
C GLY A 64 6.35 13.50 19.68
N THR A 65 6.80 14.41 18.81
CA THR A 65 6.03 14.90 17.65
C THR A 65 6.86 14.93 16.36
N ASN A 66 7.88 14.07 16.24
CA ASN A 66 8.78 14.04 15.08
C ASN A 66 9.08 12.61 14.59
N GLU A 67 9.79 12.48 13.47
CA GLU A 67 10.15 11.18 12.90
C GLU A 67 11.00 10.32 13.83
N LYS A 68 11.83 10.93 14.69
CA LYS A 68 12.78 10.21 15.55
C LYS A 68 12.07 9.37 16.60
N VAL A 69 11.02 9.92 17.23
CA VAL A 69 10.24 9.16 18.22
C VAL A 69 9.45 8.03 17.56
N LEU A 70 8.94 8.25 16.35
CA LEU A 70 8.24 7.22 15.56
C LEU A 70 9.20 6.09 15.16
N GLN A 71 10.39 6.44 14.67
CA GLN A 71 11.42 5.46 14.33
C GLN A 71 11.88 4.68 15.57
N ALA A 72 12.07 5.35 16.71
CA ALA A 72 12.43 4.69 17.96
C ALA A 72 11.37 3.68 18.41
N ALA A 73 10.08 4.00 18.27
CA ALA A 73 8.98 3.08 18.57
C ALA A 73 8.99 1.85 17.64
N VAL A 74 9.20 2.09 16.34
CA VAL A 74 9.31 1.02 15.33
C VAL A 74 10.49 0.11 15.62
N ASP A 75 11.67 0.66 15.88
CA ASP A 75 12.87 -0.11 16.18
C ASP A 75 12.74 -0.87 17.51
N TYR A 76 12.08 -0.27 18.52
CA TYR A 76 11.77 -0.95 19.77
C TYR A 76 10.84 -2.15 19.55
N MET A 77 9.74 -1.99 18.81
CA MET A 77 8.84 -3.10 18.48
C MET A 77 9.53 -4.21 17.69
N ALA A 78 10.39 -3.86 16.73
CA ALA A 78 11.16 -4.84 15.98
C ALA A 78 12.09 -5.67 16.90
N ARG A 79 12.78 -5.01 17.84
CA ARG A 79 13.63 -5.68 18.83
C ARG A 79 12.84 -6.61 19.77
N MET A 80 11.58 -6.30 20.02
CA MET A 80 10.67 -7.14 20.82
C MET A 80 10.02 -8.28 20.01
N GLY A 81 10.41 -8.47 18.75
CA GLY A 81 9.89 -9.55 17.89
C GLY A 81 8.65 -9.18 17.07
N GLY A 82 8.32 -7.89 16.99
CA GLY A 82 7.17 -7.34 16.28
C GLY A 82 6.07 -6.84 17.22
N GLY A 83 5.09 -6.12 16.66
CA GLY A 83 4.02 -5.49 17.45
C GLY A 83 3.36 -4.32 16.75
N THR A 84 2.55 -3.57 17.50
CA THR A 84 1.84 -2.39 16.98
C THR A 84 2.37 -1.10 17.61
N VAL A 85 2.80 -0.15 16.78
CA VAL A 85 3.02 1.25 17.17
C VAL A 85 1.72 2.01 16.96
N ARG A 86 1.08 2.45 18.05
CA ARG A 86 -0.15 3.25 18.03
C ARG A 86 0.20 4.73 18.02
N VAL A 87 -0.07 5.41 16.91
CA VAL A 87 0.12 6.85 16.78
C VAL A 87 -1.14 7.54 17.28
N LEU A 88 -1.02 8.24 18.40
CA LEU A 88 -2.13 8.96 19.04
C LEU A 88 -2.49 10.23 18.24
N PRO A 89 -3.63 10.87 18.54
CA PRO A 89 -3.98 12.17 17.97
C PRO A 89 -2.87 13.21 18.15
N GLY A 90 -2.54 13.91 17.07
CA GLY A 90 -1.49 14.92 17.06
C GLY A 90 -0.90 15.18 15.67
N GLU A 91 -0.13 16.26 15.59
CA GLU A 91 0.66 16.60 14.40
C GLU A 91 2.12 16.15 14.62
N TYR A 92 2.65 15.41 13.65
CA TYR A 92 4.01 14.89 13.67
C TYR A 92 4.76 15.44 12.47
N ARG A 93 5.86 16.15 12.70
CA ARG A 93 6.65 16.80 11.65
C ARG A 93 7.85 15.93 11.30
N LEU A 94 7.87 15.44 10.06
CA LEU A 94 8.84 14.46 9.57
C LEU A 94 9.88 15.15 8.70
N ARG A 95 11.11 15.27 9.22
CA ARG A 95 12.28 15.69 8.43
C ARG A 95 12.87 14.55 7.62
N ASN A 96 12.76 13.33 8.13
CA ASN A 96 13.22 12.10 7.48
C ASN A 96 12.07 11.08 7.40
N ALA A 97 12.27 10.01 6.63
CA ALA A 97 11.34 8.90 6.54
C ALA A 97 11.35 8.05 7.82
N VAL A 98 10.22 7.41 8.11
CA VAL A 98 10.15 6.32 9.08
C VAL A 98 10.30 5.01 8.32
N HIS A 99 11.38 4.28 8.57
CA HIS A 99 11.70 3.01 7.95
C HIS A 99 11.00 1.88 8.72
N LEU A 100 10.02 1.24 8.07
CA LEU A 100 9.28 0.13 8.66
C LEU A 100 10.19 -1.09 8.85
N ARG A 101 9.88 -1.90 9.85
CA ARG A 101 10.59 -3.14 10.19
C ARG A 101 9.66 -4.34 10.05
N ASP A 102 10.26 -5.51 9.87
CA ASP A 102 9.52 -6.76 9.81
C ASP A 102 8.63 -6.95 11.04
N LYS A 103 7.40 -7.43 10.81
CA LYS A 103 6.43 -7.76 11.87
C LYS A 103 6.02 -6.56 12.73
N VAL A 104 6.27 -5.33 12.28
CA VAL A 104 5.81 -4.11 12.93
C VAL A 104 4.64 -3.51 12.14
N ARG A 105 3.58 -3.17 12.85
CA ARG A 105 2.42 -2.44 12.33
C ARG A 105 2.41 -1.03 12.91
N ILE A 106 2.23 -0.01 12.07
CA ILE A 106 1.94 1.36 12.51
C ILE A 106 0.45 1.59 12.34
N LEU A 107 -0.23 2.06 13.40
CA LEU A 107 -1.66 2.29 13.41
C LEU A 107 -1.95 3.71 13.91
N GLY A 108 -2.50 4.56 13.05
CA GLY A 108 -2.93 5.92 13.39
C GLY A 108 -4.31 6.00 14.03
N SER A 109 -4.63 7.15 14.59
CA SER A 109 -5.94 7.47 15.17
C SER A 109 -6.90 8.08 14.13
N GLY A 110 -6.90 7.55 12.91
CA GLY A 110 -7.68 8.11 11.79
C GLY A 110 -7.14 9.46 11.32
N GLU A 111 -8.05 10.39 11.03
CA GLU A 111 -7.73 11.76 10.57
C GLU A 111 -7.02 12.60 11.65
N ASP A 112 -7.10 12.19 12.92
CA ASP A 112 -6.51 12.91 14.04
C ASP A 112 -4.99 12.74 14.16
N SER A 113 -4.40 11.77 13.44
CA SER A 113 -2.94 11.56 13.40
C SER A 113 -2.37 12.13 12.10
N VAL A 114 -1.89 13.37 12.15
CA VAL A 114 -1.41 14.11 10.97
C VAL A 114 0.11 13.97 10.84
N LEU A 115 0.56 13.30 9.77
CA LEU A 115 1.99 13.22 9.42
C LEU A 115 2.33 14.31 8.40
N VAL A 116 3.11 15.30 8.80
CA VAL A 116 3.51 16.44 7.97
C VAL A 116 4.93 16.24 7.48
N LYS A 117 5.11 16.11 6.16
CA LYS A 117 6.44 16.14 5.56
C LYS A 117 6.98 17.57 5.61
N GLU A 118 8.12 17.75 6.27
CA GLU A 118 8.80 19.05 6.32
C GLU A 118 9.31 19.46 4.94
N ALA A 119 9.29 20.78 4.70
CA ALA A 119 9.76 21.38 3.47
C ALA A 119 11.22 20.98 3.18
N SER A 120 11.51 20.66 1.92
CA SER A 120 12.88 20.44 1.46
C SER A 120 13.62 21.78 1.35
N VAL A 121 14.94 21.73 1.47
CA VAL A 121 15.84 22.87 1.24
C VAL A 121 16.72 22.54 0.06
N LYS A 122 16.93 23.52 -0.82
CA LYS A 122 17.86 23.43 -1.96
C LYS A 122 18.93 24.49 -1.78
N VAL A 123 20.18 24.10 -1.91
CA VAL A 123 21.36 24.98 -1.83
C VAL A 123 22.32 24.64 -2.96
N LYS A 124 23.12 25.62 -3.39
CA LYS A 124 24.24 25.38 -4.31
C LYS A 124 25.42 24.76 -3.56
N LEU A 125 26.17 23.92 -4.26
CA LEU A 125 27.51 23.55 -3.84
C LEU A 125 28.44 24.76 -4.05
N SER A 126 29.38 24.98 -3.12
CA SER A 126 30.39 26.03 -3.26
C SER A 126 31.64 25.54 -3.99
N ASP A 127 31.89 24.23 -3.93
CA ASP A 127 33.08 23.59 -4.46
C ASP A 127 32.69 22.30 -5.19
N ASP A 128 33.48 21.94 -6.20
CA ASP A 128 33.39 20.62 -6.83
C ASP A 128 33.92 19.56 -5.84
N SER A 129 33.29 18.40 -5.82
CA SER A 129 33.71 17.27 -4.98
C SER A 129 34.33 16.17 -5.85
N ASP A 130 35.38 15.53 -5.34
CA ASP A 130 36.01 14.40 -5.98
C ASP A 130 35.41 13.05 -5.55
N TRP A 131 35.93 11.95 -6.11
CA TRP A 131 35.42 10.59 -5.89
C TRP A 131 35.80 9.94 -4.54
N TYR A 132 36.73 10.54 -3.79
CA TYR A 132 37.17 10.08 -2.47
C TYR A 132 36.82 11.02 -1.33
N ASP A 133 36.35 12.22 -1.63
CA ASP A 133 35.83 13.16 -0.65
C ASP A 133 34.69 12.54 0.17
N GLN A 134 34.77 12.70 1.49
CA GLN A 134 33.71 12.29 2.42
C GLN A 134 32.85 13.47 2.89
N GLU A 135 32.98 14.61 2.20
CA GLU A 135 32.28 15.84 2.51
C GLU A 135 31.83 16.56 1.24
N ILE A 136 30.84 17.44 1.41
CA ILE A 136 30.40 18.40 0.39
C ILE A 136 30.35 19.78 1.04
N THR A 137 30.80 20.80 0.31
CA THR A 137 30.74 22.19 0.79
C THR A 137 29.56 22.90 0.12
N VAL A 138 28.74 23.57 0.92
CA VAL A 138 27.54 24.27 0.47
C VAL A 138 27.64 25.76 0.78
N GLU A 139 27.09 26.60 -0.10
CA GLU A 139 27.09 28.06 0.10
C GLU A 139 26.37 28.49 1.39
N ASN A 140 25.35 27.73 1.83
CA ASN A 140 24.60 28.00 3.05
C ASN A 140 24.06 26.71 3.69
N ALA A 141 24.64 26.30 4.82
CA ALA A 141 24.23 25.12 5.56
C ALA A 141 22.93 25.31 6.38
N THR A 142 22.28 26.48 6.34
CA THR A 142 21.03 26.74 7.06
C THR A 142 19.95 25.75 6.65
N GLY A 143 19.35 25.08 7.65
CA GLY A 143 18.30 24.10 7.42
C GLY A 143 18.81 22.67 7.28
N PHE A 144 20.11 22.43 7.16
CA PHE A 144 20.72 21.10 7.29
C PHE A 144 20.98 20.77 8.76
N LYS A 145 20.74 19.51 9.14
CA LYS A 145 20.90 19.01 10.52
C LYS A 145 21.32 17.55 10.44
N VAL A 146 22.07 17.07 11.43
CA VAL A 146 22.40 15.65 11.56
C VAL A 146 21.12 14.84 11.86
N GLY A 147 21.00 13.69 11.18
CA GLY A 147 19.95 12.70 11.42
C GLY A 147 19.04 12.46 10.22
#